data_AF-A0A6N3EHH7-F1
#
_entry.id   AF-A0A6N3EHH7-F1
#
_cell.length_a   1.000
_cell.length_b   1.000
_cell.length_c   1.000
_cell.angle_alpha   90.00
_cell.angle_beta   90.00
_cell.angle_gamma   90.00
#
_symmetry.space_group_name_H-M   'P 1'
#
loop_
_entity.id
_entity.type
_entity.pdbx_description
1 polymer ?
#
loop_
_entity_poly.entity_id
_entity_poly.type
_entity_poly.pdbx_seq_one_letter_code
_entity_poly.pdbx_strand_id
1 'polypeptide(L)'
;MERNDKCFCGSGKKYKKCHYHISGESKLADMYRKNAAFDEACQNLEITNLCVDGCSICCSDYFFVSENEFLMIAENLMSEGESIESYIEKAKNTEKIIQEQYPELIEKMNKNMSGGEHDFLSSEYFLDTERLEDFPKCIFLNKHHKCSIYNVRPIICRTYGTMDCCAIIANPKVSIQQQDELMKNMLIRSKDKKVIIKRPYPLFCWFARFFDKPLVEVTYRKIEQIRKATETDYFEFSKNCIK
;
A
#
# COMPACT_ATOMS: atom_id res chain seq x y z
N MET A 1 -6.03 -22.89 4.69
CA MET A 1 -7.23 -22.66 3.87
C MET A 1 -7.35 -23.74 2.81
N GLU A 2 -8.52 -24.34 2.70
CA GLU A 2 -8.79 -25.39 1.71
C GLU A 2 -9.17 -24.81 0.35
N ARG A 3 -8.97 -25.59 -0.71
CA ARG A 3 -9.18 -25.15 -2.11
C ARG A 3 -10.60 -24.65 -2.39
N ASN A 4 -11.59 -25.19 -1.70
CA ASN A 4 -13.01 -24.88 -1.91
C ASN A 4 -13.56 -23.81 -0.96
N ASP A 5 -12.79 -23.37 0.03
CA ASP A 5 -13.16 -22.29 0.94
C ASP A 5 -13.36 -20.97 0.17
N LYS A 6 -14.14 -20.04 0.73
CA LYS A 6 -14.17 -18.65 0.24
C LYS A 6 -12.79 -18.01 0.42
N CYS A 7 -12.36 -17.23 -0.55
CA CYS A 7 -11.08 -16.54 -0.50
C CYS A 7 -11.06 -15.47 0.60
N PHE A 8 -9.92 -15.35 1.28
CA PHE A 8 -9.71 -14.40 2.37
C PHE A 8 -9.83 -12.91 1.97
N CYS A 9 -9.80 -12.59 0.67
CA CYS A 9 -9.89 -11.22 0.18
C CYS A 9 -11.31 -10.64 0.14
N GLY A 10 -12.32 -11.37 0.63
CA GLY A 10 -13.71 -10.90 0.65
C GLY A 10 -14.44 -10.98 -0.71
N SER A 11 -13.78 -11.37 -1.80
CA SER A 11 -14.39 -11.42 -3.15
C SER A 11 -15.54 -12.45 -3.32
N GLY A 12 -15.79 -13.31 -2.33
CA GLY A 12 -16.76 -14.41 -2.43
C GLY A 12 -16.34 -15.57 -3.36
N LYS A 13 -15.26 -15.42 -4.14
CA LYS A 13 -14.71 -16.48 -5.00
C LYS A 13 -14.11 -17.60 -4.16
N LYS A 14 -14.11 -18.84 -4.70
CA LYS A 14 -13.37 -19.96 -4.09
C LYS A 14 -11.87 -19.64 -4.08
N TYR A 15 -11.17 -20.01 -3.02
CA TYR A 15 -9.72 -19.77 -2.85
C TYR A 15 -8.91 -20.24 -4.06
N LYS A 16 -9.19 -21.45 -4.58
CA LYS A 16 -8.54 -21.99 -5.80
C LYS A 16 -8.76 -21.19 -7.09
N LYS A 17 -9.73 -20.25 -7.12
CA LYS A 17 -10.10 -19.40 -8.25
C LYS A 17 -9.77 -17.92 -8.01
N CYS A 18 -9.06 -17.60 -6.94
CA CYS A 18 -8.70 -16.24 -6.57
C CYS A 18 -7.21 -16.23 -6.20
N HIS A 19 -6.87 -16.13 -4.92
CA HIS A 19 -5.49 -16.04 -4.44
C HIS A 19 -4.84 -17.39 -4.12
N TYR A 20 -4.95 -18.38 -5.00
CA TYR A 20 -4.49 -19.75 -4.72
C TYR A 20 -2.98 -19.87 -4.51
N HIS A 21 -2.22 -18.89 -5.01
CA HIS A 21 -0.77 -18.79 -4.92
C HIS A 21 -0.27 -18.04 -3.68
N ILE A 22 -1.18 -17.49 -2.87
CA ILE A 22 -0.88 -16.80 -1.61
C ILE A 22 -1.25 -17.70 -0.45
N SER A 23 -0.29 -18.06 0.39
CA SER A 23 -0.55 -18.85 1.60
C SER A 23 -1.55 -18.14 2.51
N GLY A 24 -2.59 -18.86 2.94
CA GLY A 24 -3.61 -18.31 3.85
C GLY A 24 -3.05 -17.82 5.19
N GLU A 25 -1.90 -18.32 5.63
CA GLU A 25 -1.27 -17.91 6.90
C GLU A 25 -0.22 -16.80 6.68
N SER A 26 -0.10 -16.28 5.47
CA SER A 26 0.90 -15.27 5.14
C SER A 26 0.51 -13.88 5.61
N LYS A 27 1.54 -13.01 5.71
CA LYS A 27 1.35 -11.57 5.92
C LYS A 27 0.37 -10.99 4.91
N LEU A 28 0.55 -11.34 3.64
CA LEU A 28 -0.27 -10.81 2.56
C LEU A 28 -1.74 -11.23 2.68
N ALA A 29 -2.00 -12.49 3.05
CA ALA A 29 -3.37 -12.95 3.30
C ALA A 29 -4.04 -12.20 4.46
N ASP A 30 -3.31 -11.92 5.55
CA ASP A 30 -3.79 -11.09 6.66
C ASP A 30 -4.15 -9.66 6.21
N MET A 31 -3.31 -9.04 5.39
CA MET A 31 -3.59 -7.71 4.83
C MET A 31 -4.88 -7.70 4.00
N TYR A 32 -5.09 -8.70 3.14
CA TYR A 32 -6.32 -8.85 2.37
C TYR A 32 -7.55 -9.02 3.27
N ARG A 33 -7.46 -9.77 4.38
CA ARG A 33 -8.58 -9.90 5.33
C ARG A 33 -8.93 -8.58 5.98
N LYS A 34 -7.93 -7.81 6.41
CA LYS A 34 -8.14 -6.49 7.03
C LYS A 34 -8.74 -5.50 6.05
N ASN A 35 -8.30 -5.52 4.80
CA ASN A 35 -8.89 -4.73 3.72
C ASN A 35 -10.37 -5.08 3.53
N ALA A 36 -10.69 -6.37 3.40
CA ALA A 36 -12.06 -6.83 3.24
C ALA A 36 -12.94 -6.48 4.45
N ALA A 37 -12.43 -6.64 5.67
CA ALA A 37 -13.13 -6.32 6.90
C ALA A 37 -13.44 -4.81 7.01
N PHE A 38 -12.52 -3.95 6.58
CA PHE A 38 -12.77 -2.51 6.52
C PHE A 38 -13.81 -2.17 5.45
N ASP A 39 -13.70 -2.73 4.24
CA ASP A 39 -14.67 -2.51 3.17
C ASP A 39 -16.09 -2.95 3.60
N GLU A 40 -16.20 -4.09 4.27
CA GLU A 40 -17.46 -4.59 4.85
C GLU A 40 -18.00 -3.67 5.96
N ALA A 41 -17.13 -3.17 6.84
CA ALA A 41 -17.52 -2.24 7.89
C ALA A 41 -18.06 -0.91 7.31
N CYS A 42 -17.43 -0.37 6.27
CA CYS A 42 -17.94 0.81 5.57
C CYS A 42 -19.31 0.55 4.95
N GLN A 43 -19.50 -0.61 4.29
CA GLN A 43 -20.79 -0.98 3.71
C GLN A 43 -21.90 -1.08 4.75
N ASN A 44 -21.63 -1.71 5.90
CA ASN A 44 -22.60 -1.85 6.99
C ASN A 44 -22.99 -0.52 7.64
N LEU A 45 -22.13 0.50 7.52
CA LEU A 45 -22.39 1.86 7.98
C LEU A 45 -22.97 2.76 6.87
N GLU A 46 -23.25 2.21 5.68
CA GLU A 46 -23.70 2.94 4.49
C GLU A 46 -22.74 4.08 4.08
N ILE A 47 -21.44 3.84 4.27
CA ILE A 47 -20.36 4.78 3.96
C ILE A 47 -19.65 4.33 2.69
N THR A 48 -19.40 5.27 1.77
CA THR A 48 -18.68 4.94 0.54
C THR A 48 -17.18 5.14 0.71
N ASN A 49 -16.42 4.05 0.61
CA ASN A 49 -14.94 4.05 0.58
C ASN A 49 -14.38 3.81 -0.82
N LEU A 50 -15.21 4.09 -1.81
CA LEU A 50 -15.03 3.82 -3.22
C LEU A 50 -14.85 5.14 -3.98
N CYS A 51 -13.91 5.19 -4.93
CA CYS A 51 -13.82 6.31 -5.86
C CYS A 51 -15.11 6.47 -6.67
N VAL A 52 -15.57 7.71 -6.81
CA VAL A 52 -16.70 8.09 -7.68
C VAL A 52 -16.22 8.23 -9.12
N ASP A 53 -17.05 7.84 -10.09
CA ASP A 53 -16.73 7.98 -11.52
C ASP A 53 -16.40 9.45 -11.88
N GLY A 54 -15.31 9.64 -12.64
CA GLY A 54 -14.83 10.96 -13.04
C GLY A 54 -14.03 11.73 -11.98
N CYS A 55 -13.87 11.19 -10.76
CA CYS A 55 -13.05 11.80 -9.72
C CYS A 55 -11.61 11.27 -9.73
N SER A 56 -10.62 12.18 -9.69
CA SER A 56 -9.21 11.83 -9.52
C SER A 56 -8.48 12.76 -8.54
N ILE A 57 -9.20 13.36 -7.58
CA ILE A 57 -8.63 14.35 -6.66
C ILE A 57 -7.51 13.73 -5.81
N CYS A 58 -7.77 12.62 -5.11
CA CYS A 58 -6.75 11.94 -4.30
C CYS A 58 -5.61 11.33 -5.15
N CYS A 59 -5.86 11.08 -6.44
CA CYS A 59 -4.83 10.64 -7.37
C CYS A 59 -3.93 11.79 -7.86
N SER A 60 -4.20 13.02 -7.44
CA SER A 60 -3.39 14.21 -7.76
C SER A 60 -2.50 14.62 -6.60
N ASP A 61 -2.36 13.75 -5.60
CA ASP A 61 -1.57 13.99 -4.40
C ASP A 61 -0.47 12.92 -4.29
N TYR A 62 0.60 13.24 -3.57
CA TYR A 62 1.60 12.25 -3.20
C TYR A 62 1.34 11.78 -1.78
N PHE A 63 1.31 10.46 -1.60
CA PHE A 63 1.07 9.88 -0.29
C PHE A 63 2.06 8.77 -0.01
N PHE A 64 2.47 8.71 1.25
CA PHE A 64 3.39 7.72 1.76
C PHE A 64 2.66 6.39 1.94
N VAL A 65 3.23 5.33 1.37
CA VAL A 65 2.75 3.96 1.51
C VAL A 65 3.83 3.11 2.13
N SER A 66 3.42 2.14 2.96
CA SER A 66 4.34 1.20 3.59
C SER A 66 4.92 0.21 2.58
N GLU A 67 6.06 -0.41 2.92
CA GLU A 67 6.64 -1.47 2.09
C GLU A 67 5.66 -2.63 1.89
N ASN A 68 4.90 -2.99 2.93
CA ASN A 68 3.95 -4.10 2.83
C ASN A 68 2.83 -3.81 1.83
N GLU A 69 2.30 -2.58 1.79
CA GLU A 69 1.30 -2.17 0.79
C GLU A 69 1.88 -2.15 -0.62
N PHE A 70 3.10 -1.63 -0.79
CA PHE A 70 3.82 -1.71 -2.05
C PHE A 70 3.96 -3.16 -2.53
N LEU A 71 4.39 -4.07 -1.66
CA LEU A 71 4.57 -5.47 -2.01
C LEU A 71 3.23 -6.15 -2.37
N MET A 72 2.13 -5.81 -1.68
CA MET A 72 0.79 -6.29 -2.05
C MET A 72 0.37 -5.82 -3.44
N ILE A 73 0.62 -4.54 -3.77
CA ILE A 73 0.31 -3.99 -5.10
C ILE A 73 1.14 -4.67 -6.18
N ALA A 74 2.45 -4.77 -5.98
CA ALA A 74 3.36 -5.41 -6.91
C ALA A 74 2.98 -6.87 -7.15
N GLU A 75 2.66 -7.61 -6.09
CA GLU A 75 2.23 -9.01 -6.16
C GLU A 75 0.94 -9.18 -6.97
N ASN A 76 -0.04 -8.29 -6.76
CA ASN A 76 -1.30 -8.30 -7.51
C ASN A 76 -1.06 -8.07 -9.01
N LEU A 77 -0.30 -7.03 -9.36
CA LEU A 77 0.02 -6.69 -10.75
C LEU A 77 0.71 -7.86 -11.48
N MET A 78 1.70 -8.47 -10.82
CA MET A 78 2.42 -9.63 -11.37
C MET A 78 1.51 -10.85 -11.54
N SER A 79 0.56 -11.05 -10.63
CA SER A 79 -0.34 -12.21 -10.65
C SER A 79 -1.47 -12.08 -11.67
N GLU A 80 -1.91 -10.84 -11.96
CA GLU A 80 -2.89 -10.55 -13.01
C GLU A 80 -2.28 -10.57 -14.42
N GLY A 81 -0.97 -10.79 -14.53
CA GLY A 81 -0.24 -10.78 -15.80
C GLY A 81 -0.05 -9.38 -16.38
N GLU A 82 -0.23 -8.34 -15.57
CA GLU A 82 0.07 -6.98 -15.98
C GLU A 82 1.58 -6.75 -16.04
N SER A 83 2.04 -6.08 -17.09
CA SER A 83 3.42 -5.64 -17.23
C SER A 83 3.71 -4.51 -16.25
N ILE A 84 4.52 -4.80 -15.24
CA ILE A 84 4.94 -3.84 -14.22
C ILE A 84 5.83 -2.74 -14.81
N GLU A 85 6.48 -3.01 -15.94
CA GLU A 85 7.37 -2.10 -16.66
C GLU A 85 6.68 -0.77 -16.97
N SER A 86 5.41 -0.81 -17.38
CA SER A 86 4.64 0.42 -17.68
C SER A 86 4.46 1.31 -16.45
N TYR A 87 4.30 0.73 -15.26
CA TYR A 87 4.17 1.47 -14.01
C TYR A 87 5.53 1.98 -13.52
N ILE A 88 6.60 1.21 -13.74
CA ILE A 88 7.99 1.63 -13.46
C ILE A 88 8.36 2.85 -14.31
N GLU A 89 8.03 2.84 -15.60
CA GLU A 89 8.29 3.97 -16.50
C GLU A 89 7.55 5.23 -16.05
N LYS A 90 6.25 5.12 -15.75
CA LYS A 90 5.47 6.23 -15.19
C LYS A 90 6.09 6.76 -13.90
N ALA A 91 6.52 5.86 -13.01
CA ALA A 91 7.13 6.23 -11.74
C ALA A 91 8.45 6.97 -11.91
N LYS A 92 9.31 6.53 -12.84
CA LYS A 92 10.56 7.22 -13.17
C LYS A 92 10.32 8.60 -13.79
N ASN A 93 9.29 8.73 -14.64
CA ASN A 93 8.89 10.01 -15.18
C ASN A 93 8.36 10.95 -14.09
N THR A 94 7.53 10.45 -13.16
CA THR A 94 7.10 11.22 -11.98
C THR A 94 8.30 11.67 -11.15
N GLU A 95 9.23 10.76 -10.83
CA GLU A 95 10.42 11.11 -10.06
C GLU A 95 11.26 12.20 -10.73
N LYS A 96 11.44 12.13 -12.06
CA LYS A 96 12.14 13.17 -12.82
C LYS A 96 11.45 14.53 -12.71
N ILE A 97 10.13 14.58 -12.88
CA ILE A 97 9.34 15.83 -12.75
C ILE A 97 9.50 16.41 -11.34
N ILE A 98 9.39 15.57 -10.30
CA ILE A 98 9.54 16.02 -8.91
C ILE A 98 10.97 16.48 -8.62
N GLN A 99 11.99 15.83 -9.18
CA GLN A 99 13.37 16.27 -9.03
C GLN A 99 13.64 17.63 -9.68
N GLU A 100 12.96 17.95 -10.78
CA GLU A 100 13.08 19.24 -11.47
C GLU A 100 12.28 20.35 -10.76
N GLN A 101 11.08 20.04 -10.24
CA GLN A 101 10.16 21.03 -9.68
C GLN A 101 10.28 21.22 -8.17
N TYR A 102 10.63 20.15 -7.44
CA TYR A 102 10.66 20.09 -5.97
C TYR A 102 11.92 19.34 -5.47
N PRO A 103 13.14 19.82 -5.79
CA PRO A 103 14.39 19.12 -5.46
C PRO A 103 14.58 18.92 -3.94
N GLU A 104 14.10 19.84 -3.11
CA GLU A 104 14.10 19.74 -1.65
C GLU A 104 13.29 18.54 -1.13
N LEU A 105 12.20 18.19 -1.82
CA LEU A 105 11.39 17.04 -1.49
C LEU A 105 12.14 15.73 -1.79
N ILE A 106 12.87 15.67 -2.91
CA ILE A 106 13.77 14.54 -3.22
C ILE A 106 14.89 14.44 -2.19
N GLU A 107 15.48 15.55 -1.77
CA GLU A 107 16.52 15.57 -0.74
C GLU A 107 15.97 15.03 0.60
N LYS A 108 14.78 15.49 1.03
CA LYS A 108 14.07 14.99 2.22
C LYS A 108 13.81 13.48 2.13
N MET A 109 13.42 12.98 0.95
CA MET A 109 13.23 11.54 0.71
C MET A 109 14.54 10.74 0.79
N ASN A 110 15.66 11.33 0.37
CA ASN A 110 16.97 10.69 0.36
C ASN A 110 17.70 10.75 1.72
N LYS A 111 17.39 11.72 2.58
CA LYS A 111 17.94 11.79 3.94
C LYS A 111 17.57 10.53 4.72
N ASN A 112 18.56 9.84 5.30
CA ASN A 112 18.36 8.66 6.14
C ASN A 112 17.46 9.01 7.33
N MET A 113 16.50 8.15 7.64
CA MET A 113 15.81 8.24 8.93
C MET A 113 16.82 7.90 10.02
N SER A 114 16.97 8.78 11.00
CA SER A 114 17.71 8.45 12.22
C SER A 114 17.04 7.25 12.88
N GLY A 115 17.78 6.15 12.98
CA GLY A 115 17.34 5.00 13.77
C GLY A 115 17.16 5.45 15.22
N GLY A 116 15.95 5.29 15.74
CA GLY A 116 15.59 5.67 17.10
C GLY A 116 14.36 4.90 17.57
N GLU A 117 14.18 4.79 18.88
CA GLU A 117 12.91 4.37 19.47
C GLU A 117 11.88 5.46 19.17
N HIS A 118 11.21 5.33 18.03
CA HIS A 118 10.15 6.24 17.65
C HIS A 118 8.86 5.75 18.27
N ASP A 119 8.24 6.60 19.08
CA ASP A 119 6.86 6.42 19.48
C ASP A 119 6.00 6.26 18.21
N PHE A 120 5.00 5.38 18.25
CA PHE A 120 4.28 4.79 17.10
C PHE A 120 3.71 5.81 16.08
N LEU A 121 3.76 7.10 16.40
CA LEU A 121 3.00 8.21 15.84
C LEU A 121 3.82 9.50 15.81
N SER A 122 5.14 9.50 15.56
CA SER A 122 5.80 10.76 15.18
C SER A 122 5.25 11.18 13.81
N SER A 123 4.18 11.98 13.90
CA SER A 123 3.41 12.58 12.83
C SER A 123 4.28 13.24 11.78
N GLU A 124 5.45 13.73 12.14
CA GLU A 124 6.41 14.39 11.25
C GLU A 124 6.84 13.54 10.05
N TYR A 125 6.81 12.21 10.14
CA TYR A 125 7.19 11.30 9.03
C TYR A 125 6.00 10.83 8.17
N PHE A 126 4.78 10.97 8.67
CA PHE A 126 3.54 10.47 8.04
C PHE A 126 2.59 11.60 7.61
N LEU A 127 2.71 12.78 8.22
CA LEU A 127 1.91 13.97 7.97
C LEU A 127 2.70 14.95 7.11
N ASP A 128 3.17 14.50 5.95
CA ASP A 128 3.43 15.48 4.90
C ASP A 128 2.05 15.96 4.44
N THR A 129 1.65 17.12 4.94
CA THR A 129 0.36 17.76 4.63
C THR A 129 0.49 18.77 3.48
N GLU A 130 1.71 18.92 2.96
CA GLU A 130 1.98 19.78 1.81
C GLU A 130 1.32 19.17 0.58
N ARG A 131 0.35 19.91 0.03
CA ARG A 131 -0.18 19.61 -1.30
C ARG A 131 0.67 20.33 -2.33
N LEU A 132 1.24 19.56 -3.24
CA LEU A 132 1.89 20.11 -4.42
C LEU A 132 0.83 20.38 -5.48
N GLU A 133 0.64 21.65 -5.84
CA GLU A 133 -0.40 22.09 -6.78
C GLU A 133 -0.29 21.38 -8.14
N ASP A 134 0.93 21.11 -8.60
CA ASP A 134 1.22 20.51 -9.91
C ASP A 134 1.78 19.07 -9.82
N PHE A 135 1.45 18.33 -8.75
CA PHE A 135 1.89 16.95 -8.62
C PHE A 135 1.41 16.08 -9.80
N PRO A 136 2.29 15.28 -10.44
CA PRO A 136 1.89 14.35 -11.48
C PRO A 136 0.82 13.37 -10.98
N LYS A 137 -0.15 13.03 -11.84
CA LYS A 137 -1.19 12.06 -11.46
C LYS A 137 -0.55 10.72 -11.06
N CYS A 138 -1.17 10.05 -10.09
CA CYS A 138 -0.78 8.73 -9.61
C CYS A 138 -0.52 7.76 -10.77
N ILE A 139 0.56 6.97 -10.67
CA ILE A 139 1.02 6.05 -11.72
C ILE A 139 -0.03 4.97 -12.09
N PHE A 140 -1.00 4.72 -11.21
CA PHE A 140 -2.10 3.77 -11.40
C PHE A 140 -3.38 4.39 -11.97
N LEU A 141 -3.42 5.70 -12.19
CA LEU A 141 -4.54 6.35 -12.85
C LEU A 141 -4.46 6.07 -14.36
N ASN A 142 -5.48 5.43 -14.91
CA ASN A 142 -5.57 5.18 -16.34
C ASN A 142 -6.19 6.38 -17.09
N LYS A 143 -6.17 6.32 -18.43
CA LYS A 143 -6.72 7.36 -19.32
C LYS A 143 -8.22 7.63 -19.16
N HIS A 144 -8.94 6.74 -18.47
CA HIS A 144 -10.37 6.88 -18.17
C HIS A 144 -10.62 7.36 -16.73
N HIS A 145 -9.60 7.89 -16.05
CA HIS A 145 -9.66 8.30 -14.65
C HIS A 145 -10.04 7.17 -13.68
N LYS A 146 -9.71 5.92 -14.03
CA LYS A 146 -9.91 4.75 -13.15
C LYS A 146 -8.57 4.25 -12.62
N CYS A 147 -8.56 3.88 -11.34
CA CYS A 147 -7.40 3.29 -10.69
C CYS A 147 -7.26 1.81 -11.11
N SER A 148 -6.10 1.42 -11.63
CA SER A 148 -5.85 0.03 -12.05
C SER A 148 -5.65 -0.93 -10.88
N ILE A 149 -5.26 -0.44 -9.70
CA ILE A 149 -4.98 -1.27 -8.51
C ILE A 149 -6.11 -1.25 -7.48
N TYR A 150 -7.34 -1.03 -7.94
CA TYR A 150 -8.44 -0.66 -7.05
C TYR A 150 -8.68 -1.62 -5.88
N ASN A 151 -8.55 -2.93 -6.12
CA ASN A 151 -8.76 -3.98 -5.12
C ASN A 151 -7.65 -4.00 -4.05
N VAL A 152 -6.45 -3.55 -4.41
CA VAL A 152 -5.26 -3.53 -3.55
C VAL A 152 -4.79 -2.11 -3.26
N ARG A 153 -5.71 -1.14 -3.36
CA ARG A 153 -5.41 0.26 -3.08
C ARG A 153 -4.85 0.42 -1.65
N PRO A 154 -3.83 1.28 -1.44
CA PRO A 154 -3.27 1.58 -0.13
C PRO A 154 -4.32 2.02 0.90
N ILE A 155 -3.98 1.92 2.18
CA ILE A 155 -4.79 2.35 3.32
C ILE A 155 -5.24 3.78 3.11
N ILE A 156 -4.31 4.69 2.82
CA ILE A 156 -4.60 6.12 2.61
C ILE A 156 -5.63 6.33 1.50
N CYS A 157 -5.61 5.53 0.42
CA CYS A 157 -6.62 5.59 -0.64
C CYS A 157 -7.94 4.96 -0.21
N ARG A 158 -7.90 3.90 0.60
CA ARG A 158 -9.10 3.19 1.08
C ARG A 158 -9.83 3.99 2.17
N THR A 159 -9.12 4.81 2.94
CA THR A 159 -9.68 5.69 3.98
C THR A 159 -10.01 7.10 3.48
N TYR A 160 -9.57 7.44 2.27
CA TYR A 160 -9.84 8.75 1.68
C TYR A 160 -11.34 8.95 1.46
N GLY A 161 -11.87 10.06 1.99
CA GLY A 161 -13.28 10.38 1.89
C GLY A 161 -14.19 9.64 2.86
N THR A 162 -13.72 8.58 3.52
CA THR A 162 -14.45 7.92 4.63
C THR A 162 -14.09 8.50 5.97
N MET A 163 -12.81 8.79 6.15
CA MET A 163 -12.24 9.29 7.41
C MET A 163 -11.49 10.61 7.20
N ASP A 164 -10.93 10.81 6.00
CA ASP A 164 -10.39 12.09 5.55
C ASP A 164 -11.48 12.92 4.85
N CYS A 165 -11.51 14.24 5.08
CA CYS A 165 -12.53 15.12 4.51
C CYS A 165 -12.46 15.11 2.96
N CYS A 166 -13.50 14.61 2.30
CA CYS A 166 -13.67 14.71 0.85
C CYS A 166 -14.99 15.41 0.54
N ALA A 167 -14.92 16.56 -0.14
CA ALA A 167 -16.11 17.32 -0.53
C ALA A 167 -17.00 16.60 -1.56
N ILE A 168 -16.46 15.59 -2.27
CA ILE A 168 -17.20 14.82 -3.28
C ILE A 168 -17.95 13.66 -2.63
N ILE A 169 -17.25 12.88 -1.82
CA ILE A 169 -17.83 11.70 -1.16
C ILE A 169 -18.76 12.13 -0.01
N ALA A 170 -18.35 13.15 0.76
CA ALA A 170 -19.14 13.75 1.83
C ALA A 170 -19.73 12.75 2.84
N ASN A 171 -18.95 11.73 3.24
CA ASN A 171 -19.38 10.77 4.25
C ASN A 171 -19.62 11.45 5.62
N PRO A 172 -20.53 10.90 6.45
CA PRO A 172 -20.66 11.33 7.83
C PRO A 172 -19.38 11.02 8.62
N LYS A 173 -19.07 11.85 9.63
CA LYS A 173 -17.98 11.56 10.57
C LYS A 173 -18.34 10.33 11.39
N VAL A 174 -17.57 9.25 11.22
CA VAL A 174 -17.71 8.03 12.00
C VAL A 174 -16.36 7.58 12.53
N SER A 175 -16.36 6.68 13.51
CA SER A 175 -15.18 5.94 13.96
C SER A 175 -15.35 4.47 13.58
N ILE A 176 -14.36 3.90 12.89
CA ILE A 176 -14.39 2.53 12.39
C ILE A 176 -13.21 1.78 13.03
N GLN A 177 -13.48 0.81 13.90
CA GLN A 177 -12.44 0.03 14.59
C GLN A 177 -11.47 -0.64 13.61
N GLN A 178 -11.97 -1.08 12.45
CA GLN A 178 -11.17 -1.72 11.40
C GLN A 178 -10.10 -0.79 10.82
N GLN A 179 -10.19 0.53 11.02
CA GLN A 179 -9.13 1.47 10.65
C GLN A 179 -7.83 1.17 11.41
N ASP A 180 -7.90 0.94 12.72
CA ASP A 180 -6.72 0.62 13.53
C ASP A 180 -6.10 -0.72 13.07
N GLU A 181 -6.95 -1.66 12.66
CA GLU A 181 -6.48 -2.93 12.08
C GLU A 181 -5.80 -2.75 10.73
N LEU A 182 -6.32 -1.85 9.87
CA LEU A 182 -5.66 -1.49 8.62
C LEU A 182 -4.28 -0.88 8.87
N MET A 183 -4.17 0.07 9.79
CA MET A 183 -2.88 0.71 10.11
C MET A 183 -1.84 -0.31 10.57
N LYS A 184 -2.25 -1.38 11.25
CA LYS A 184 -1.34 -2.48 11.65
C LYS A 184 -0.74 -3.24 10.46
N ASN A 185 -1.21 -3.05 9.21
CA ASN A 185 -0.57 -3.63 8.03
C ASN A 185 0.84 -3.10 7.78
N MET A 186 1.17 -1.89 8.26
CA MET A 186 2.54 -1.34 8.15
C MET A 186 3.56 -2.08 9.02
N LEU A 187 3.09 -2.85 10.00
CA LEU A 187 3.92 -3.52 11.00
C LEU A 187 4.25 -4.93 10.56
N ILE A 188 5.43 -5.43 10.92
CA ILE A 188 5.79 -6.84 10.82
C ILE A 188 6.04 -7.35 12.23
N ARG A 189 5.36 -8.43 12.65
CA ARG A 189 5.37 -8.89 14.06
C ARG A 189 6.07 -10.23 14.26
N SER A 190 6.86 -10.32 15.32
CA SER A 190 7.41 -11.60 15.80
C SER A 190 6.47 -12.31 16.78
N LYS A 191 6.76 -13.57 17.11
CA LYS A 191 6.05 -14.32 18.17
C LYS A 191 6.19 -13.68 19.55
N ASP A 192 7.35 -13.09 19.85
CA ASP A 192 7.67 -12.41 21.10
C ASP A 192 7.24 -10.94 21.12
N LYS A 193 6.27 -10.56 20.27
CA LYS A 193 5.67 -9.21 20.18
C LYS A 193 6.63 -8.09 19.79
N LYS A 194 7.82 -8.40 19.26
CA LYS A 194 8.68 -7.40 18.61
C LYS A 194 8.04 -6.97 17.30
N VAL A 195 8.32 -5.73 16.91
CA VAL A 195 7.79 -5.11 15.70
C VAL A 195 8.93 -4.57 14.84
N ILE A 196 8.83 -4.78 13.54
CA ILE A 196 9.61 -4.05 12.54
C ILE A 196 8.66 -3.08 11.86
N ILE A 197 9.08 -1.82 11.80
CA ILE A 197 8.45 -0.76 11.01
C ILE A 197 9.49 -0.30 10.00
N LYS A 198 9.12 -0.30 8.72
CA LYS A 198 9.98 0.19 7.65
C LYS A 198 9.54 1.58 7.24
N ARG A 199 10.50 2.36 6.77
CA ARG A 199 10.24 3.68 6.18
C ARG A 199 9.15 3.56 5.10
N PRO A 200 8.07 4.33 5.18
CA PRO A 200 7.19 4.50 4.04
C PRO A 200 7.83 5.44 3.03
N TYR A 201 7.49 5.26 1.75
CA TYR A 201 7.88 6.19 0.69
C TYR A 201 6.63 6.58 -0.10
N PRO A 202 6.66 7.72 -0.84
CA PRO A 202 5.62 7.99 -1.81
C PRO A 202 5.46 6.81 -2.76
N LEU A 203 4.21 6.56 -3.17
CA LEU A 203 3.89 5.38 -3.99
C LEU A 203 4.76 5.27 -5.27
N PHE A 204 5.05 6.39 -5.94
CA PHE A 204 5.90 6.38 -7.13
C PHE A 204 7.35 5.98 -6.82
N CYS A 205 7.91 6.40 -5.67
CA CYS A 205 9.29 6.08 -5.29
C CYS A 205 9.53 4.58 -5.18
N TRP A 206 8.54 3.82 -4.67
CA TRP A 206 8.64 2.37 -4.61
C TRP A 206 8.88 1.76 -6.00
N PHE A 207 8.08 2.18 -6.99
CA PHE A 207 8.16 1.64 -8.34
C PHE A 207 9.37 2.17 -9.12
N ALA A 208 9.76 3.44 -8.91
CA ALA A 208 10.91 4.04 -9.57
C ALA A 208 12.24 3.41 -9.11
N ARG A 209 12.38 3.09 -7.81
CA ARG A 209 13.66 2.73 -7.19
C ARG A 209 13.80 1.24 -6.86
N PHE A 210 12.75 0.58 -6.37
CA PHE A 210 12.87 -0.79 -5.83
C PHE A 210 12.82 -1.86 -6.91
N PHE A 211 12.36 -1.52 -8.12
CA PHE A 211 12.53 -2.35 -9.31
C PHE A 211 13.80 -2.03 -10.12
N ASP A 212 14.66 -1.13 -9.62
CA ASP A 212 15.95 -0.84 -10.23
C ASP A 212 17.11 -1.55 -9.49
N LYS A 213 18.27 -1.64 -10.13
CA LYS A 213 19.48 -2.17 -9.50
C LYS A 213 19.98 -1.20 -8.42
N PRO A 214 20.48 -1.72 -7.28
CA PRO A 214 20.67 -3.13 -6.95
C PRO A 214 19.46 -3.79 -6.23
N LEU A 215 18.35 -3.07 -6.05
CA LEU A 215 17.26 -3.49 -5.16
C LEU A 215 16.31 -4.53 -5.76
N VAL A 216 16.22 -4.60 -7.10
CA VAL A 216 15.26 -5.45 -7.82
C VAL A 216 15.24 -6.91 -7.36
N GLU A 217 16.40 -7.54 -7.12
CA GLU A 217 16.48 -8.93 -6.67
C GLU A 217 15.90 -9.11 -5.26
N VAL A 218 16.21 -8.16 -4.36
CA VAL A 218 15.68 -8.15 -2.99
C VAL A 218 14.17 -7.91 -3.01
N THR A 219 13.68 -7.06 -3.90
CA THR A 219 12.25 -6.79 -4.08
C THR A 219 11.49 -8.06 -4.48
N TYR A 220 11.97 -8.80 -5.49
CA TYR A 220 11.34 -10.07 -5.89
C TYR A 220 11.34 -11.11 -4.77
N ARG A 221 12.44 -11.21 -4.01
CA ARG A 221 12.49 -12.09 -2.83
C ARG A 221 11.49 -11.66 -1.76
N LYS A 222 11.33 -10.37 -1.50
CA LYS A 222 10.32 -9.85 -0.55
C LYS A 222 8.88 -10.17 -1.00
N ILE A 223 8.58 -10.01 -2.29
CA ILE A 223 7.27 -10.39 -2.87
C ILE A 223 7.00 -11.88 -2.68
N GLU A 224 8.02 -12.73 -2.89
CA GLU A 224 7.86 -14.16 -2.65
C GLU A 224 7.63 -14.49 -1.17
N GLN A 225 8.37 -13.85 -0.27
CA GLN A 225 8.27 -14.13 1.16
C GLN A 225 6.95 -13.63 1.75
N ILE A 226 6.53 -12.40 1.45
CA ILE A 226 5.31 -11.82 2.04
C ILE A 226 4.04 -12.63 1.71
N ARG A 227 4.01 -13.33 0.57
CA ARG A 227 2.87 -14.17 0.14
C ARG A 227 2.94 -15.62 0.61
N LYS A 228 4.10 -16.12 1.05
CA LYS A 228 4.30 -17.54 1.43
C LYS A 228 4.56 -17.72 2.92
N ALA A 229 5.43 -16.89 3.48
CA ALA A 229 5.92 -17.00 4.85
C ALA A 229 4.83 -16.59 5.85
N THR A 230 4.80 -17.24 7.02
CA THR A 230 4.01 -16.75 8.15
C THR A 230 4.51 -15.37 8.57
N GLU A 231 3.71 -14.61 9.32
CA GLU A 231 4.14 -13.29 9.85
C GLU A 231 5.50 -13.38 10.58
N THR A 232 5.70 -14.45 11.36
CA THR A 232 6.95 -14.67 12.12
C THR A 232 8.12 -14.98 11.21
N ASP A 233 7.94 -15.84 10.21
CA ASP A 233 9.03 -16.17 9.28
C ASP A 233 9.37 -14.97 8.40
N TYR A 234 8.36 -14.18 8.02
CA TYR A 234 8.54 -12.92 7.30
C TYR A 234 9.25 -11.86 8.16
N PHE A 235 9.00 -11.83 9.46
CA PHE A 235 9.74 -11.01 10.42
C PHE A 235 11.24 -11.37 10.44
N GLU A 236 11.57 -12.65 10.60
CA GLU A 236 12.96 -13.11 10.63
C GLU A 236 13.67 -12.88 9.29
N PHE A 237 12.98 -13.11 8.17
CA PHE A 237 13.48 -12.74 6.85
C PHE A 237 13.76 -11.23 6.75
N SER A 238 12.80 -10.41 7.15
CA SER A 238 12.89 -8.94 7.06
C SER A 238 14.01 -8.36 7.91
N LYS A 239 14.31 -8.97 9.06
CA LYS A 239 15.43 -8.59 9.92
C LYS A 239 16.79 -8.81 9.24
N ASN A 240 16.91 -9.90 8.49
CA ASN A 240 18.15 -10.30 7.83
C ASN A 240 18.37 -9.61 6.47
N CYS A 241 17.31 -9.12 5.85
CA CYS A 241 17.37 -8.32 4.61
C CYS A 241 17.76 -6.84 4.82
N ILE A 242 18.27 -6.47 6.00
CA ILE A 242 18.76 -5.12 6.34
C ILE A 242 20.31 -5.05 6.23
N LYS A 243 20.96 -6.04 5.58
CA LYS A 243 22.41 -6.06 5.34
C LYS A 243 22.73 -5.85 3.88
#